data_AF-A0A2T0MVY1-F1
#
_entry.id   AF-A0A2T0MVY1-F1
#
_cell.length_a   1.000
_cell.length_b   1.000
_cell.length_c   1.000
_cell.angle_alpha   90.00
_cell.angle_beta   90.00
_cell.angle_gamma   90.00
#
_symmetry.space_group_name_H-M   'P 1'
#
loop_
_entity.id
_entity.type
_entity.pdbx_description
1 polymer ?
#
loop_
_entity_poly.entity_id
_entity_poly.type
_entity_poly.pdbx_seq_one_letter_code
_entity_poly.pdbx_strand_id
1 'polypeptide(L)' 'MCAAMERRWVGLDGIEVVGALRAGRQVLRVRRNGWVVADCTSVAEVARHVDLADLCEVIELAPRRGATPRATAGTSSHHG' A
#
# COMPACT_ATOMS: atom_id res chain seq x y z
N MET A 1 -6.56 8.50 14.91
CA MET A 1 -5.18 8.34 14.40
C MET A 1 -5.30 7.68 13.03
N CYS A 2 -5.29 8.48 11.96
CA CYS A 2 -5.38 7.93 10.61
C CYS A 2 -4.10 7.14 10.36
N ALA A 3 -4.22 5.83 10.12
CA ALA A 3 -3.10 5.06 9.58
C ALA A 3 -2.72 5.75 8.27
N ALA A 4 -1.57 6.43 8.24
CA ALA A 4 -1.04 6.92 6.98
C ALA A 4 -0.83 5.67 6.13
N MET A 5 -1.65 5.49 5.11
CA MET A 5 -1.47 4.38 4.17
C MET A 5 -0.05 4.50 3.63
N GLU A 6 0.84 3.62 4.06
CA GLU A 6 2.20 3.56 3.56
C GLU A 6 2.12 3.20 2.09
N ARG A 7 2.35 4.17 1.21
CA ARG A 7 2.37 3.92 -0.23
C ARG A 7 3.65 3.15 -0.54
N ARG A 8 3.47 1.93 -1.04
CA ARG A 8 4.53 1.00 -1.40
C ARG A 8 4.37 0.62 -2.87
N TRP A 9 5.48 0.51 -3.56
CA TRP A 9 5.55 -0.01 -4.92
C TRP A 9 6.53 -1.17 -4.95
N VAL A 10 6.21 -2.19 -5.74
CA VAL A 10 7.04 -3.39 -5.92
C VAL A 10 7.27 -3.58 -7.41
N GLY A 11 8.53 -3.78 -7.78
CA GLY A 11 8.96 -4.07 -9.13
C GLY A 11 9.48 -5.50 -9.29
N LEU A 12 10.01 -5.78 -10.47
CA LEU A 12 10.72 -7.04 -10.75
C LEU A 12 12.02 -7.16 -9.92
N ASP A 13 12.61 -8.35 -9.90
CA ASP A 13 13.92 -8.64 -9.26
C ASP A 13 14.04 -8.24 -7.77
N GLY A 14 12.93 -8.28 -7.05
CA GLY A 14 12.91 -7.92 -5.62
C GLY A 14 13.14 -6.44 -5.36
N ILE A 15 12.84 -5.59 -6.34
CA ILE A 15 12.84 -4.13 -6.16
C ILE A 15 11.60 -3.70 -5.39
N GLU A 16 11.82 -2.84 -4.40
CA GLU A 16 10.75 -2.20 -3.65
C GLU A 16 11.04 -0.71 -3.52
N VAL A 17 10.01 0.11 -3.73
CA VAL A 17 10.07 1.54 -3.48
C VAL A 17 9.08 1.88 -2.39
N VAL A 18 9.54 2.52 -1.32
CA VAL A 18 8.69 2.92 -0.19
C VAL A 18 8.87 4.40 0.12
N GLY A 19 7.79 5.05 0.56
CA GLY A 19 7.90 6.36 1.18
C GLY A 19 8.70 6.28 2.48
N ALA A 20 9.66 7.19 2.66
CA ALA A 20 10.45 7.27 3.88
C ALA A 20 10.65 8.74 4.29
N LEU A 21 10.98 8.96 5.57
CA LEU A 21 11.41 10.27 6.07
C LEU A 21 12.92 10.24 6.28
N ARG A 22 13.62 11.23 5.69
CA ARG A 22 15.05 11.44 5.88
C ARG A 22 15.31 12.90 6.23
N ALA A 23 15.90 13.14 7.40
CA ALA A 23 16.16 14.49 7.91
C ALA A 23 14.92 15.41 7.87
N GLY A 24 13.74 14.87 8.20
CA GLY A 24 12.47 15.60 8.19
C GLY A 24 11.85 15.82 6.80
N ARG A 25 12.47 15.32 5.72
CA ARG A 25 11.95 15.40 4.36
C ARG A 25 11.44 14.05 3.88
N GLN A 26 10.30 14.04 3.19
CA GLN A 26 9.79 12.83 2.53
C GLN A 26 10.63 12.50 1.30
N VAL A 27 11.04 11.23 1.19
CA VAL A 27 11.86 10.67 0.11
C VAL A 27 11.28 9.31 -0.33
N LEU A 28 11.69 8.86 -1.51
CA LEU A 28 11.42 7.54 -2.06
C LEU A 28 12.64 6.66 -1.84
N ARG A 29 12.53 5.68 -0.96
CA ARG A 29 13.60 4.73 -0.68
C ARG A 29 13.47 3.53 -1.60
N VAL A 30 14.49 3.31 -2.42
CA VAL A 30 14.62 2.13 -3.28
C VAL A 30 15.37 1.05 -2.52
N ARG A 31 14.78 -0.14 -2.47
CA ARG A 31 15.35 -1.35 -1.92
C ARG A 31 15.46 -2.42 -3.00
N ARG A 32 16.47 -3.26 -2.89
CA ARG A 32 16.62 -4.47 -3.71
C ARG A 32 16.95 -5.63 -2.79
N ASN A 33 16.12 -6.67 -2.81
CA ASN A 33 16.30 -7.86 -1.97
C ASN A 33 16.46 -7.50 -0.47
N GLY A 34 15.70 -6.51 0.01
CA GLY A 34 15.73 -6.03 1.40
C GLY A 34 16.81 -4.98 1.72
N TRP A 35 17.80 -4.79 0.85
CA TRP A 35 18.88 -3.81 1.05
C TRP A 35 18.52 -2.45 0.47
N VAL A 36 18.86 -1.37 1.18
CA VAL A 36 18.66 0.00 0.67
C VAL A 36 19.70 0.29 -0.41
N VAL A 37 19.23 0.66 -1.60
CA VAL A 37 20.08 1.01 -2.74
C VAL A 37 20.22 2.52 -2.87
N ALA A 38 19.11 3.26 -2.69
CA ALA A 38 19.10 4.71 -2.82
C ALA A 38 17.93 5.35 -2.05
N ASP A 39 18.16 6.57 -1.57
CA ASP A 39 17.11 7.48 -1.12
C ASP A 39 16.94 8.59 -2.17
N CYS A 40 15.82 8.58 -2.89
CA CYS A 40 15.53 9.45 -4.01
C CYS A 40 14.56 10.56 -3.60
N THR A 41 14.79 11.79 -4.06
CA THR A 41 13.88 12.92 -3.78
C THR A 41 12.84 13.16 -4.86
N SER A 42 12.96 12.46 -6.00
CA SER A 42 12.05 12.57 -7.14
C SER A 42 11.88 11.24 -7.87
N VAL A 43 10.80 11.12 -8.64
CA VAL A 43 10.54 9.96 -9.51
C VAL A 43 11.63 9.81 -10.59
N ALA A 44 12.15 10.91 -11.10
CA ALA A 44 13.24 10.90 -12.07
C ALA A 44 14.52 10.27 -11.49
N GLU A 45 14.80 10.47 -10.21
CA GLU A 45 15.92 9.80 -9.54
C GLU A 45 15.66 8.29 -9.37
N VAL A 46 14.42 7.88 -9.07
CA VAL A 46 14.01 6.47 -8.97
C VAL A 46 14.15 5.76 -10.31
N ALA A 47 13.79 6.41 -11.41
CA ALA A 47 13.90 5.88 -12.77
C ALA A 47 15.34 5.51 -13.18
N ARG A 48 16.36 6.00 -12.45
CA ARG A 48 17.76 5.60 -12.66
C ARG A 48 18.10 4.24 -12.05
N HIS A 49 17.23 3.72 -11.18
CA HIS A 49 17.43 2.47 -10.43
C HIS A 49 16.47 1.36 -10.85
N VAL A 50 15.30 1.71 -11.39
CA VAL A 50 14.24 0.78 -11.78
C VAL A 50 13.46 1.32 -12.98
N ASP A 51 12.97 0.44 -13.84
CA ASP A 51 11.98 0.82 -14.85
C ASP A 51 10.66 1.12 -14.16
N LEU A 52 10.14 2.34 -14.35
CA LEU A 52 8.90 2.77 -13.74
C LEU A 52 7.70 1.96 -14.24
N ALA A 53 7.77 1.39 -15.45
CA ALA A 53 6.71 0.55 -16.01
C ALA A 53 6.56 -0.78 -15.26
N ASP A 54 7.62 -1.24 -14.60
CA ASP A 54 7.62 -2.49 -13.84
C ASP A 54 7.10 -2.33 -12.41
N LEU A 55 6.88 -1.09 -11.95
CA LEU A 55 6.43 -0.82 -10.59
C LEU A 55 4.90 -0.93 -10.45
N CYS A 56 4.47 -1.88 -9.64
CA CYS A 56 3.08 -2.02 -9.21
C CYS A 56 2.89 -1.40 -7.82
N GLU A 57 1.90 -0.53 -7.66
CA GLU A 57 1.51 -0.03 -6.34
C GLU A 57 0.85 -1.16 -5.52
N VAL A 58 1.32 -1.36 -4.30
CA VAL A 58 0.79 -2.32 -3.34
C VAL A 58 0.14 -1.54 -2.22
N ILE A 59 -1.17 -1.75 -2.05
CA ILE A 59 -1.94 -1.19 -0.96
C ILE A 59 -2.40 -2.30 -0.02
N GLU A 60 -2.29 -2.05 1.28
CA GLU A 60 -2.89 -2.94 2.28
C GLU A 60 -4.40 -2.76 2.26
N LEU A 61 -5.12 -3.85 1.95
CA LEU A 61 -6.56 -3.88 2.09
C LEU A 61 -6.90 -3.96 3.58
N ALA A 62 -7.56 -2.92 4.10
CA ALA A 62 -8.07 -2.95 5.45
C ALA A 62 -8.95 -4.20 5.65
N PRO A 63 -8.79 -4.97 6.75
CA PRO A 63 -9.65 -6.10 7.02
C PRO A 63 -11.10 -5.61 7.02
N ARG A 64 -11.94 -6.23 6.18
CA ARG A 64 -13.35 -5.89 6.05
C ARG A 64 -13.97 -5.87 7.44
N ARG A 65 -14.32 -4.69 7.96
CA ARG A 65 -15.11 -4.59 9.20
C ARG A 65 -16.32 -5.51 9.01
N GLY A 66 -16.49 -6.42 9.96
CA GLY A 66 -17.36 -7.58 9.86
C GLY A 66 -18.68 -7.24 9.19
N ALA A 67 -19.11 -8.11 8.27
CA ALA A 67 -20.45 -8.09 7.74
C ALA A 67 -21.42 -7.89 8.92
N THR A 68 -22.16 -6.79 8.92
CA THR A 68 -23.35 -6.67 9.76
C THR A 68 -24.15 -7.95 9.55
N PRO A 69 -24.53 -8.70 10.59
CA PRO A 69 -25.38 -9.87 10.41
C PRO A 69 -26.57 -9.42 9.58
N ARG A 70 -26.78 -10.05 8.43
CA ARG A 70 -27.96 -9.84 7.58
C ARG A 70 -29.17 -9.90 8.51
N ALA A 71 -29.89 -8.79 8.65
CA ALA A 71 -31.11 -8.75 9.45
C ALA A 71 -31.97 -9.93 9.01
N THR A 72 -32.20 -10.88 9.91
CA THR A 72 -33.14 -11.96 9.69
C THR A 72 -34.49 -11.30 9.49
N ALA A 73 -35.02 -11.37 8.27
CA ALA A 73 -36.39 -10.97 7.98
C ALA A 73 -37.29 -11.86 8.84
N GLY A 74 -37.80 -11.32 9.94
CA GLY A 74 -38.83 -11.98 10.72
C GLY A 74 -40.06 -12.12 9.84
N THR A 75 -40.40 -13.35 9.47
CA THR A 75 -41.68 -13.61 8.83
C THR A 75 -42.76 -13.50 9.90
N SER A 76 -43.47 -12.38 9.90
CA SER A 76 -44.69 -12.21 10.67
C SER A 76 -45.76 -13.14 10.09
N SER A 77 -45.89 -14.34 10.64
CA SER A 77 -47.02 -15.22 10.34
C SER A 77 -48.24 -14.68 11.09
N HIS A 78 -49.07 -13.90 10.39
CA HIS A 78 -50.46 -13.70 10.80
C HIS A 78 -51.20 -15.04 10.60
N HIS A 79 -51.64 -15.65 11.69
CA HIS A 79 -52.76 -16.61 11.68
C HIS A 79 -53.87 -15.96 12.49
N GLY A 80 -55.06 -15.93 11.88
CA GLY A 80 -56.26 -15.26 12.39
C GLY A 80 -57.04 -16.07 13.41
#